data_AF-A0A3G4VQ00-F1
#
_entry.id   AF-A0A3G4VQ00-F1
#
_cell.length_a   1.000
_cell.length_b   1.000
_cell.length_c   1.000
_cell.angle_alpha   90.00
_cell.angle_beta   90.00
_cell.angle_gamma   90.00
#
_symmetry.space_group_name_H-M   'P 1'
#
loop_
_entity.id
_entity.type
_entity.pdbx_description
1 polymer ?
#
loop_
_entity_poly.entity_id
_entity_poly.type
_entity_poly.pdbx_seq_one_letter_code
_entity_poly.pdbx_strand_id
1 'polypeptide(L)'
;MFGISEIAIILIIVVLVFGAKKLPELARSMGKSARILKSEARAMKHDGDSSSTPDERPPTDSPRIVEGTVVDTPSPHPAAQPTAETRRP
;
A
#
# COMPACT_ATOMS: atom_id res chain seq x y z
N MET A 1 -36.93 -3.25 -18.19
CA MET A 1 -36.44 -3.31 -16.79
C MET A 1 -35.25 -4.28 -16.64
N PHE A 2 -34.32 -4.32 -17.61
CA PHE A 2 -33.29 -5.39 -17.67
C PHE A 2 -31.86 -4.93 -17.35
N GLY A 3 -31.58 -3.63 -17.22
CA GLY A 3 -30.20 -3.14 -17.07
C GLY A 3 -29.51 -3.59 -15.77
N ILE A 4 -30.12 -3.33 -14.60
CA ILE A 4 -29.45 -3.58 -13.31
C ILE A 4 -29.47 -5.08 -12.96
N SER A 5 -30.58 -5.77 -13.19
CA SER A 5 -30.73 -7.19 -12.86
C SER A 5 -29.76 -8.08 -13.64
N GLU A 6 -29.53 -7.78 -14.91
CA GLU A 6 -28.64 -8.57 -15.77
C GLU A 6 -27.17 -8.33 -15.42
N ILE A 7 -26.79 -7.08 -15.13
CA ILE A 7 -25.46 -6.73 -14.62
C ILE A 7 -25.20 -7.42 -13.27
N ALA A 8 -26.19 -7.48 -12.38
CA ALA A 8 -26.05 -8.14 -11.09
C ALA A 8 -25.76 -9.65 -11.24
N ILE A 9 -26.44 -10.33 -12.17
CA ILE A 9 -26.20 -11.76 -12.46
C ILE A 9 -24.78 -11.97 -12.99
N ILE A 10 -24.31 -11.13 -13.93
CA ILE A 10 -22.96 -11.23 -14.48
C ILE A 10 -21.92 -11.00 -13.37
N LEU A 11 -22.10 -9.98 -12.52
CA LEU A 11 -21.20 -9.72 -11.41
C LEU A 11 -21.11 -10.90 -10.43
N ILE A 12 -22.23 -11.56 -10.14
CA ILE A 12 -22.23 -12.76 -9.31
C ILE A 12 -21.35 -13.84 -9.95
N ILE A 13 -21.54 -14.14 -11.24
CA ILE A 13 -20.74 -15.15 -11.95
C ILE A 13 -19.24 -14.80 -11.91
N VAL A 14 -18.88 -13.54 -12.16
CA VAL A 14 -17.49 -13.07 -12.08
C VAL A 14 -16.93 -13.27 -10.67
N VAL A 15 -17.69 -12.93 -9.62
CA VAL A 15 -17.25 -13.16 -8.23
C VAL A 15 -17.10 -14.65 -7.91
N LEU A 16 -17.91 -15.54 -8.47
CA LEU A 16 -17.74 -16.98 -8.30
C LEU A 16 -16.45 -17.49 -8.96
N VAL A 17 -16.14 -17.01 -10.18
CA VAL A 17 -14.95 -17.44 -10.94
C VAL A 17 -13.66 -16.89 -10.34
N PHE A 18 -13.63 -15.59 -10.05
CA PHE A 18 -12.44 -14.92 -9.54
C PHE A 18 -12.31 -15.04 -8.01
N GLY A 19 -13.42 -15.17 -7.30
CA GLY A 19 -13.49 -15.20 -5.83
C GLY A 19 -13.65 -13.81 -5.22
N ALA A 20 -14.40 -13.73 -4.11
CA ALA A 20 -14.70 -12.48 -3.41
C ALA A 20 -13.46 -11.72 -2.89
N LYS A 21 -12.33 -12.41 -2.68
CA LYS A 21 -11.07 -11.78 -2.25
C LYS A 21 -10.25 -11.21 -3.42
N LYS A 22 -10.40 -11.76 -4.64
CA LYS A 22 -9.58 -11.35 -5.80
C LYS A 22 -10.13 -10.12 -6.51
N LEU A 23 -11.45 -9.93 -6.57
CA LEU A 23 -12.04 -8.69 -7.08
C LEU A 23 -11.49 -7.42 -6.40
N PRO A 24 -11.54 -7.29 -5.06
CA PRO A 24 -11.06 -6.10 -4.38
C PRO A 24 -9.54 -5.97 -4.46
N GLU A 25 -8.80 -7.08 -4.50
CA GLU A 25 -7.35 -7.08 -4.66
C GLU A 25 -6.94 -6.54 -6.05
N LEU A 26 -7.59 -7.01 -7.11
CA LEU A 26 -7.40 -6.51 -8.48
C LEU A 26 -7.83 -5.05 -8.61
N ALA A 27 -8.97 -4.66 -8.05
CA ALA A 27 -9.42 -3.28 -8.06
C ALA A 27 -8.44 -2.35 -7.31
N ARG A 28 -7.89 -2.78 -6.16
CA ARG A 28 -6.90 -2.01 -5.40
C ARG A 28 -5.58 -1.84 -6.16
N SER A 29 -5.07 -2.90 -6.78
CA SER A 29 -3.81 -2.83 -7.55
C SER A 29 -3.97 -2.01 -8.83
N MET A 30 -5.05 -2.25 -9.58
CA MET A 30 -5.37 -1.47 -10.79
C MET A 30 -5.68 -0.01 -10.46
N GLY A 31 -6.37 0.26 -9.35
CA GLY A 31 -6.68 1.62 -8.89
C GLY A 31 -5.42 2.43 -8.55
N LYS A 32 -4.40 1.79 -7.96
CA LYS A 32 -3.12 2.45 -7.67
C LYS A 32 -2.40 2.87 -8.96
N SER A 33 -2.34 1.99 -9.96
CA SER A 33 -1.78 2.33 -11.28
C SER A 33 -2.62 3.39 -11.98
N ALA A 34 -3.95 3.21 -12.04
CA ALA A 34 -4.87 4.15 -12.67
C ALA A 34 -4.78 5.56 -12.05
N ARG A 35 -4.52 5.68 -10.74
CA ARG A 35 -4.32 6.96 -10.08
C ARG A 35 -3.08 7.70 -10.60
N ILE A 36 -1.97 6.99 -10.76
CA ILE A 36 -0.71 7.55 -11.28
C ILE A 36 -0.93 8.01 -12.73
N LEU A 37 -1.54 7.14 -13.55
CA LEU A 37 -1.87 7.47 -14.93
C LEU A 37 -2.85 8.65 -15.02
N LYS A 38 -3.85 8.72 -14.14
CA LYS A 38 -4.82 9.83 -14.08
C LYS A 38 -4.16 11.14 -13.64
N SER A 39 -3.19 11.11 -12.73
CA SER A 39 -2.45 12.32 -12.33
C SER A 39 -1.54 12.83 -13.44
N GLU A 40 -0.81 11.94 -14.11
CA GLU A 40 0.04 12.32 -15.25
C GLU A 40 -0.81 12.80 -16.44
N ALA A 41 -1.88 12.06 -16.77
CA ALA A 41 -2.82 12.46 -17.81
C ALA A 41 -3.54 13.78 -17.47
N ARG A 42 -3.82 14.06 -16.19
CA ARG A 42 -4.35 15.37 -15.77
C ARG A 42 -3.31 16.47 -15.92
N ALA A 43 -2.05 16.25 -15.55
CA ALA A 43 -1.00 17.26 -15.73
C ALA A 43 -0.88 17.65 -17.22
N MET A 44 -0.85 16.67 -18.12
CA MET A 44 -0.85 16.91 -19.57
C MET A 44 -2.11 17.60 -20.09
N LYS A 45 -3.27 17.38 -19.46
CA LYS A 45 -4.54 18.05 -19.81
C LYS A 45 -4.64 19.45 -19.20
N HIS A 46 -4.01 19.69 -18.06
CA HIS A 46 -4.11 20.94 -17.30
C HIS A 46 -3.19 22.04 -17.86
N ASP A 47 -2.13 21.67 -18.60
CA ASP A 47 -1.33 22.62 -19.39
C ASP A 47 -2.14 23.33 -20.50
N GLY A 48 -3.40 22.94 -20.74
CA GLY A 48 -4.32 23.58 -21.68
C GLY A 48 -5.58 24.24 -21.07
N ASP A 49 -5.89 24.03 -19.78
CA ASP A 49 -7.08 24.64 -19.16
C ASP A 49 -6.97 24.67 -17.62
N SER A 50 -6.73 25.87 -17.09
CA SER A 50 -6.65 26.18 -15.67
C SER A 50 -8.04 26.20 -15.02
N SER A 51 -8.64 25.04 -14.74
CA SER A 51 -9.58 24.88 -13.61
C SER A 51 -10.00 23.43 -13.40
N SER A 52 -9.61 22.83 -12.28
CA SER A 52 -10.48 21.99 -11.44
C SER A 52 -9.65 21.27 -10.39
N THR A 53 -9.87 21.66 -9.13
CA THR A 53 -9.62 20.82 -7.95
C THR A 53 -10.66 19.70 -7.94
N PRO A 54 -10.27 18.43 -7.81
CA PRO A 54 -11.12 17.50 -7.10
C PRO A 54 -10.46 17.13 -5.78
N ASP A 55 -11.06 17.64 -4.71
CA ASP A 55 -10.98 17.10 -3.37
C ASP A 55 -11.48 15.65 -3.43
N GLU A 56 -10.54 14.69 -3.52
CA GLU A 56 -10.83 13.26 -3.41
C GLU A 56 -10.31 12.83 -2.03
N ARG A 57 -11.13 13.09 -1.00
CA ARG A 57 -10.95 12.58 0.35
C ARG A 57 -10.77 11.05 0.26
N PRO A 58 -9.66 10.47 0.76
CA PRO A 58 -9.44 9.03 0.64
C PRO A 58 -10.55 8.25 1.36
N PRO A 59 -11.05 7.12 0.81
CA PRO A 59 -11.71 6.14 1.64
C PRO A 59 -10.66 5.63 2.64
N THR A 60 -10.90 5.92 3.91
CA THR A 60 -10.14 5.41 5.05
C THR A 60 -10.19 3.88 5.04
N ASP A 61 -9.26 3.25 4.35
CA ASP A 61 -8.85 1.86 4.57
C ASP A 61 -7.36 1.71 4.28
N SER A 62 -6.58 2.59 4.91
CA SER A 62 -5.15 2.40 5.05
C SER A 62 -4.95 1.23 6.02
N PRO A 63 -4.21 0.16 5.66
CA PRO A 63 -3.77 -0.79 6.67
C PRO A 63 -2.95 0.02 7.67
N ARG A 64 -3.38 0.07 8.94
CA ARG A 64 -2.60 0.73 9.98
C ARG A 64 -1.23 0.04 9.99
N ILE A 65 -0.21 0.76 9.54
CA ILE A 65 1.17 0.34 9.68
C ILE A 65 1.42 0.39 11.18
N VAL A 66 1.42 -0.78 11.82
CA VAL A 66 1.87 -0.91 13.21
C VAL A 66 3.39 -0.90 13.14
N GLU A 67 3.98 0.19 13.58
CA GLU A 67 5.43 0.32 13.75
C GLU A 67 5.86 -0.72 14.80
N GLY A 68 6.60 -1.74 14.36
CA GLY A 68 7.17 -2.74 15.26
C GLY A 68 8.30 -2.09 16.05
N THR A 69 8.14 -2.01 17.37
CA THR A 69 9.27 -1.68 18.24
C THR A 69 10.27 -2.82 18.16
N VAL A 70 11.48 -2.54 17.66
CA VAL A 70 12.62 -3.45 17.77
C VAL A 70 12.99 -3.49 19.25
N VAL A 71 12.66 -4.58 19.94
CA VAL A 71 13.16 -4.86 21.28
C VAL A 71 14.62 -5.27 21.11
N ASP A 72 15.53 -4.30 21.28
CA ASP A 72 16.94 -4.63 21.54
C ASP A 72 16.97 -5.47 22.82
N THR A 73 17.22 -6.77 22.64
CA THR A 73 17.55 -7.62 23.78
C THR A 73 18.85 -7.08 24.35
N PRO A 74 18.91 -6.68 25.63
CA PRO A 74 20.15 -6.20 26.21
C PRO A 74 21.17 -7.32 26.07
N SER A 75 22.19 -7.09 25.25
CA SER A 75 23.39 -7.92 25.24
C SER A 75 23.87 -8.03 26.69
N PRO A 76 24.03 -9.26 27.22
CA PRO A 76 24.56 -9.43 28.56
C PRO A 76 25.98 -8.87 28.60
N HIS A 77 26.08 -7.74 29.30
CA HIS A 77 27.19 -7.06 29.92
C HIS A 77 28.65 -7.35 29.49
N PRO A 78 29.45 -6.28 29.27
CA PRO A 78 30.91 -6.35 29.18
C PRO A 78 31.54 -6.78 30.52
N ALA A 79 32.16 -7.96 30.55
CA ALA A 79 33.00 -8.39 31.67
C ALA A 79 34.03 -9.44 31.22
N ALA A 80 35.07 -9.00 30.49
CA ALA A 80 36.30 -9.76 30.35
C ALA A 80 37.46 -8.84 29.95
N GLN A 81 37.92 -7.99 30.87
CA GLN A 81 39.35 -7.70 30.93
C GLN A 81 39.89 -8.44 32.15
N PRO A 82 40.80 -9.40 31.93
CA PRO A 82 42.08 -9.31 32.63
C PRO A 82 43.27 -9.71 31.73
N THR A 83 44.22 -8.77 31.63
CA THR A 83 45.67 -9.01 31.81
C THR A 83 46.44 -9.81 30.74
N ALA A 84 47.21 -9.08 29.93
CA ALA A 84 48.54 -9.47 29.42
C ALA A 84 49.25 -8.17 28.96
N GLU A 85 49.65 -7.29 29.87
CA GLU A 85 51.03 -7.25 30.39
C GLU A 85 51.98 -8.30 29.76
N THR A 86 52.84 -7.86 28.84
CA THR A 86 54.23 -8.33 28.57
C THR A 86 54.72 -7.51 27.36
N ARG A 87 55.36 -6.36 27.60
CA ARG A 87 56.83 -6.21 27.58
C ARG A 87 57.38 -6.60 26.18
N ARG A 88 57.55 -5.62 25.27
CA ARG A 88 58.84 -4.96 24.87
C ARG A 88 59.95 -5.95 24.48
N PRO A 89 60.92 -5.60 23.62
CA PRO A 89 61.24 -4.29 23.00
C PRO A 89 61.21 -4.28 21.45
#